data_AF-A0A1Q6X2W8-F1
#
_entry.id   AF-A0A1Q6X2W8-F1
#
_cell.length_a   1.000
_cell.length_b   1.000
_cell.length_c   1.000
_cell.angle_alpha   90.00
_cell.angle_beta   90.00
_cell.angle_gamma   90.00
#
_symmetry.space_group_name_H-M   'P 1'
#
loop_
_entity.id
_entity.type
_entity.pdbx_description
1 polymer ?
#
loop_
_entity_poly.entity_id
_entity_poly.type
_entity_poly.pdbx_seq_one_letter_code
_entity_poly.pdbx_strand_id
1 'polypeptide(L)'
;MRQTLTILPCIGLVFASVLGEAAPQNVKNATGVTKGPADACALLTPAEIEAIQGERVEETKSTVQPSGGLFAAQCLFRTPTVSKSVSLSLTASDPLRPAALTARELWQKQFHSPEVESDKESAAGKYVKKLDFERERESRKPRPIPGLGEEAYWVASPVASALYVLKREMFLRISVGSAGQESARMEKSKALARAALKHLRLVE
;
A
#
# COMPACT_ATOMS: atom_id res chain seq x y z
N MET A 1 -46.58 -44.98 -58.58
CA MET A 1 -45.83 -45.95 -59.42
C MET A 1 -44.35 -45.82 -59.09
N ARG A 2 -43.57 -46.92 -59.08
CA ARG A 2 -42.08 -47.01 -59.28
C ARG A 2 -41.15 -46.12 -58.40
N GLN A 3 -39.98 -46.54 -57.94
CA GLN A 3 -39.37 -47.88 -57.78
C GLN A 3 -38.17 -47.79 -56.79
N THR A 4 -37.67 -48.95 -56.36
CA THR A 4 -36.32 -49.24 -55.82
C THR A 4 -35.18 -48.46 -56.51
N LEU A 5 -33.97 -48.23 -55.96
CA LEU A 5 -33.17 -48.84 -54.85
C LEU A 5 -32.27 -47.69 -54.25
N THR A 6 -31.24 -47.76 -53.37
CA THR A 6 -30.30 -48.78 -52.84
C THR A 6 -29.74 -48.36 -51.45
N ILE A 7 -28.71 -49.05 -50.93
CA ILE A 7 -28.07 -48.90 -49.61
C ILE A 7 -26.62 -48.40 -49.75
N LEU A 8 -26.15 -47.51 -48.86
CA LEU A 8 -24.81 -47.60 -48.25
C LEU A 8 -24.72 -46.76 -46.94
N PRO A 9 -24.23 -47.30 -45.80
CA PRO A 9 -24.20 -46.56 -44.52
C PRO A 9 -22.82 -45.93 -44.22
N CYS A 10 -22.80 -44.65 -43.84
CA CYS A 10 -21.61 -43.97 -43.32
C CYS A 10 -21.87 -43.30 -41.97
N ILE A 11 -21.38 -43.95 -40.92
CA ILE A 11 -20.70 -43.40 -39.73
C ILE A 11 -21.09 -41.96 -39.32
N GLY A 12 -21.82 -41.84 -38.22
CA GLY A 12 -21.95 -40.62 -37.43
C GLY A 12 -22.13 -40.99 -35.95
N LEU A 13 -21.29 -40.46 -35.05
CA LEU A 13 -21.33 -40.83 -33.63
C LEU A 13 -22.58 -40.25 -32.95
N VAL A 14 -23.17 -41.04 -32.05
CA VAL A 14 -24.25 -40.59 -31.16
C VAL A 14 -23.68 -39.62 -30.12
N PHE A 15 -24.14 -38.37 -30.13
CA PHE A 15 -23.95 -37.46 -29.01
C PHE A 15 -24.84 -37.88 -27.84
N ALA A 16 -24.23 -38.12 -26.68
CA ALA A 16 -24.92 -38.37 -25.42
C ALA A 16 -24.39 -37.42 -24.34
N SER A 17 -25.07 -36.30 -24.14
CA SER A 17 -24.74 -35.31 -23.11
C SER A 17 -25.45 -35.66 -21.79
N VAL A 18 -24.69 -35.77 -20.69
CA VAL A 18 -25.21 -35.84 -19.32
C VAL A 18 -24.48 -34.81 -18.45
N LEU A 19 -25.19 -34.27 -17.45
CA LEU A 19 -24.80 -33.13 -16.62
C LEU A 19 -24.05 -33.55 -15.35
N GLY A 20 -23.26 -32.62 -14.80
CA GLY A 20 -22.89 -32.56 -13.38
C GLY A 20 -21.59 -33.26 -12.99
N GLU A 21 -20.55 -32.48 -12.63
CA GLU A 21 -20.37 -32.04 -11.24
C GLU A 21 -19.30 -30.92 -11.18
N ALA A 22 -19.40 -29.98 -10.23
CA ALA A 22 -18.43 -28.88 -10.11
C ALA A 22 -17.33 -29.17 -9.06
N ALA A 23 -16.07 -29.18 -9.47
CA ALA A 23 -14.92 -29.33 -8.57
C ALA A 23 -13.75 -28.40 -8.96
N PRO A 24 -13.60 -27.21 -8.32
CA PRO A 24 -12.48 -26.31 -8.57
C PRO A 24 -11.20 -26.82 -7.85
N GLN A 25 -10.52 -27.81 -8.44
CA GLN A 25 -9.23 -28.24 -7.93
C GLN A 25 -8.13 -27.22 -8.25
N ASN A 26 -7.55 -26.62 -7.20
CA ASN A 26 -6.23 -27.00 -6.68
C ASN A 26 -5.55 -25.81 -5.98
N VAL A 27 -5.54 -25.80 -4.65
CA VAL A 27 -4.91 -24.72 -3.85
C VAL A 27 -3.38 -24.91 -3.85
N LYS A 28 -2.71 -24.42 -4.90
CA LYS A 28 -1.24 -24.45 -5.02
C LYS A 28 -0.63 -23.17 -5.59
N ASN A 29 -0.41 -22.20 -4.70
CA ASN A 29 0.86 -21.48 -4.63
C ASN A 29 1.03 -20.77 -3.27
N ALA A 30 0.96 -21.55 -2.18
CA ALA A 30 1.59 -21.18 -0.92
C ALA A 30 3.12 -21.40 -1.02
N THR A 31 3.77 -20.67 -1.93
CA THR A 31 5.22 -20.77 -2.17
C THR A 31 5.94 -20.13 -0.99
N GLY A 32 6.90 -20.87 -0.41
CA GLY A 32 7.38 -20.60 0.95
C GLY A 32 8.00 -19.22 1.16
N VAL A 33 7.73 -18.65 2.34
CA VAL A 33 8.42 -17.45 2.85
C VAL A 33 9.88 -17.84 3.15
N THR A 34 10.76 -17.63 2.17
CA THR A 34 12.20 -17.51 2.44
C THR A 34 12.45 -16.23 3.23
N LYS A 35 13.46 -16.20 4.12
CA LYS A 35 13.83 -15.01 4.91
C LYS A 35 14.57 -14.00 4.01
N GLY A 36 13.83 -13.41 3.07
CA GLY A 36 14.22 -12.32 2.18
C GLY A 36 13.79 -10.94 2.70
N PRO A 37 13.93 -9.88 1.90
CA PRO A 37 13.66 -8.51 2.33
C PRO A 37 12.18 -8.32 2.71
N ALA A 38 11.96 -7.62 3.82
CA ALA A 38 10.69 -7.62 4.56
C ALA A 38 9.47 -7.21 3.70
N ASP A 39 8.50 -8.12 3.60
CA ASP A 39 7.27 -7.87 2.84
C ASP A 39 6.34 -6.89 3.57
N ALA A 40 5.93 -5.84 2.84
CA ALA A 40 4.97 -4.85 3.33
C ALA A 40 3.57 -5.45 3.54
N CYS A 41 3.18 -6.52 2.83
CA CYS A 41 1.87 -7.14 3.02
C CYS A 41 1.79 -7.98 4.31
N ALA A 42 2.89 -8.63 4.72
CA ALA A 42 2.99 -9.33 6.00
C ALA A 42 2.87 -8.42 7.24
N LEU A 43 2.93 -7.09 7.09
CA LEU A 43 2.85 -6.13 8.21
C LEU A 43 1.43 -5.75 8.63
N LEU A 44 0.37 -6.18 7.93
CA LEU A 44 -1.01 -5.97 8.38
C LEU A 44 -1.88 -7.17 7.97
N THR A 45 -2.62 -7.73 8.92
CA THR A 45 -3.62 -8.77 8.59
C THR A 45 -4.91 -8.13 8.05
N PRO A 46 -5.65 -8.83 7.16
CA PRO A 46 -6.98 -8.41 6.73
C PRO A 46 -7.95 -8.14 7.90
N ALA A 47 -7.87 -8.94 8.97
CA ALA A 47 -8.72 -8.81 10.15
C ALA A 47 -8.41 -7.55 10.98
N GLU A 48 -7.14 -7.16 11.12
CA GLU A 48 -6.77 -5.88 11.75
C GLU A 48 -7.23 -4.68 10.92
N ILE A 49 -7.13 -4.77 9.59
CA ILE A 49 -7.64 -3.72 8.69
C ILE A 49 -9.16 -3.62 8.78
N GLU A 50 -9.88 -4.75 8.78
CA GLU A 50 -11.34 -4.78 8.91
C GLU A 50 -11.81 -4.20 10.25
N ALA A 51 -11.16 -4.56 11.36
CA ALA A 51 -11.45 -4.02 12.68
C ALA A 51 -11.21 -2.50 12.80
N ILE A 52 -10.28 -1.94 12.01
CA ILE A 52 -9.98 -0.49 12.01
C ILE A 52 -10.80 0.28 10.98
N GLN A 53 -11.13 -0.32 9.84
CA GLN A 53 -11.84 0.34 8.75
C GLN A 53 -13.35 0.17 8.77
N GLY A 54 -13.85 -0.92 9.36
CA GLY A 54 -15.24 -1.36 9.25
C GLY A 54 -15.59 -1.80 7.82
N GLU A 55 -14.66 -2.51 7.17
CA GLU A 55 -14.82 -3.15 5.85
C GLU A 55 -13.69 -4.18 5.63
N ARG A 56 -14.06 -5.37 5.17
CA ARG A 56 -13.12 -6.44 4.79
C ARG A 56 -12.15 -6.01 3.68
N VAL A 57 -10.98 -6.64 3.63
CA VAL A 57 -10.07 -6.58 2.47
C VAL A 57 -10.53 -7.58 1.41
N GLU A 58 -10.57 -7.16 0.14
CA GLU A 58 -10.96 -8.00 -1.01
C GLU A 58 -9.79 -8.35 -1.92
N GLU A 59 -8.79 -7.47 -2.03
CA GLU A 59 -7.59 -7.62 -2.85
C GLU A 59 -6.39 -7.10 -2.05
N THR A 60 -5.30 -7.88 -2.02
CA THR A 60 -4.03 -7.47 -1.42
C THR A 60 -2.96 -7.48 -2.51
N LYS A 61 -2.42 -6.31 -2.84
CA LYS A 61 -1.48 -6.14 -3.94
C LYS A 61 -0.12 -5.62 -3.43
N SER A 62 0.87 -6.52 -3.42
CA SER A 62 2.26 -6.15 -3.19
C SER A 62 2.87 -5.48 -4.43
N THR A 63 3.85 -4.60 -4.23
CA THR A 63 4.66 -3.96 -5.26
C THR A 63 6.02 -3.61 -4.66
N VAL A 64 7.10 -4.12 -5.24
CA VAL A 64 8.48 -3.84 -4.81
C VAL A 64 9.14 -2.92 -5.83
N GLN A 65 9.77 -1.84 -5.36
CA GLN A 65 10.49 -0.88 -6.18
C GLN A 65 11.96 -0.81 -5.71
N PRO A 66 12.94 -1.08 -6.59
CA PRO A 66 14.36 -0.82 -6.29
C PRO A 66 14.60 0.68 -6.13
N SER A 67 15.08 1.13 -4.97
CA SER A 67 15.18 2.55 -4.62
C SER A 67 16.62 2.98 -4.30
N GLY A 68 17.52 2.84 -5.29
CA GLY A 68 18.87 3.43 -5.23
C GLY A 68 19.81 2.82 -4.17
N GLY A 69 19.59 1.54 -3.81
CA GLY A 69 20.27 0.84 -2.71
C GLY A 69 19.38 0.67 -1.48
N LEU A 70 18.32 1.47 -1.35
CA LEU A 70 17.22 1.13 -0.46
C LEU A 70 16.33 0.04 -1.08
N PHE A 71 15.60 -0.64 -0.20
CA PHE A 71 14.48 -1.50 -0.55
C PHE A 71 13.18 -0.78 -0.19
N ALA A 72 12.30 -0.57 -1.17
CA ALA A 72 10.96 -0.06 -0.94
C ALA A 72 9.93 -1.12 -1.34
N ALA A 73 9.23 -1.68 -0.35
CA ALA A 73 8.03 -2.48 -0.57
C ALA A 73 6.77 -1.65 -0.29
N GLN A 74 5.74 -1.85 -1.09
CA GLN A 74 4.41 -1.29 -0.88
C GLN A 74 3.38 -2.42 -0.93
N CYS A 75 2.39 -2.35 -0.05
CA CYS A 75 1.19 -3.17 -0.10
C CYS A 75 -0.05 -2.27 -0.16
N LEU A 76 -0.91 -2.52 -1.14
CA LEU A 76 -2.25 -1.95 -1.21
C LEU A 76 -3.26 -3.01 -0.78
N PHE A 77 -3.93 -2.76 0.34
CA PHE A 77 -5.07 -3.53 0.82
C PHE A 77 -6.35 -2.82 0.39
N ARG A 78 -7.08 -3.42 -0.54
CA ARG A 78 -8.28 -2.85 -1.15
C ARG A 78 -9.52 -3.29 -0.38
N THR A 79 -10.36 -2.33 -0.03
CA THR A 79 -11.71 -2.53 0.52
C THR A 79 -12.77 -2.21 -0.55
N PRO A 80 -14.03 -2.67 -0.41
CA PRO A 80 -15.11 -2.35 -1.36
C PRO A 80 -15.25 -0.84 -1.60
N THR A 81 -15.23 -0.04 -0.53
CA THR A 81 -15.16 1.41 -0.57
C THR A 81 -13.70 1.83 -0.77
N VAL A 82 -13.34 2.31 -1.96
CA VAL A 82 -11.94 2.70 -2.30
C VAL A 82 -11.34 3.68 -1.28
N SER A 83 -12.15 4.60 -0.73
CA SER A 83 -11.72 5.58 0.27
C SER A 83 -11.50 5.03 1.70
N LYS A 84 -11.75 3.74 1.94
CA LYS A 84 -11.29 2.97 3.12
C LYS A 84 -10.07 2.08 2.84
N SER A 85 -9.60 1.97 1.60
CA SER A 85 -8.41 1.17 1.27
C SER A 85 -7.18 1.68 2.01
N VAL A 86 -6.25 0.77 2.32
CA VAL A 86 -5.01 1.07 3.05
C VAL A 86 -3.82 0.85 2.13
N SER A 87 -2.95 1.85 2.01
CA SER A 87 -1.62 1.69 1.42
C SER A 87 -0.58 1.77 2.54
N LEU A 88 0.18 0.70 2.73
CA LEU A 88 1.36 0.65 3.57
C LEU A 88 2.60 0.56 2.69
N SER A 89 3.61 1.37 2.95
CA SER A 89 4.96 1.20 2.39
C SER A 89 5.96 1.00 3.51
N LEU A 90 6.94 0.12 3.28
CA LEU A 90 8.13 -0.07 4.11
C LEU A 90 9.34 0.35 3.28
N THR A 91 10.10 1.31 3.78
CA THR A 91 11.44 1.66 3.27
C THR A 91 12.48 1.13 4.25
N ALA A 92 13.45 0.36 3.78
CA ALA A 92 14.55 -0.16 4.60
C ALA A 92 15.89 -0.05 3.87
N SER A 93 16.97 0.07 4.63
CA SER A 93 18.34 -0.11 4.13
C SER A 93 18.55 -1.58 3.72
N ASP A 94 19.08 -1.87 2.53
CA ASP A 94 19.36 -3.24 2.10
C ASP A 94 20.67 -3.74 2.75
N PRO A 95 20.63 -4.76 3.63
CA PRO A 95 21.83 -5.25 4.32
C PRO A 95 22.79 -6.03 3.41
N LEU A 96 22.34 -6.47 2.22
CA LEU A 96 23.15 -7.18 1.23
C LEU A 96 23.72 -6.22 0.17
N ARG A 97 23.19 -5.00 0.06
CA ARG A 97 23.61 -3.98 -0.89
C ARG A 97 23.68 -2.60 -0.22
N PRO A 98 24.74 -2.30 0.56
CA PRO A 98 24.90 -1.03 1.25
C PRO A 98 24.70 0.17 0.30
N ALA A 99 23.70 0.98 0.61
CA ALA A 99 23.34 2.15 -0.17
C ALA A 99 24.29 3.33 0.11
N ALA A 100 24.39 4.25 -0.86
CA ALA A 100 24.94 5.59 -0.62
C ALA A 100 23.99 6.52 0.17
N LEU A 101 22.83 6.00 0.59
CA LEU A 101 21.84 6.68 1.42
C LEU A 101 21.04 5.66 2.23
N THR A 102 21.16 5.67 3.55
CA THR A 102 20.37 4.82 4.46
C THR A 102 18.93 5.31 4.61
N ALA A 103 18.04 4.43 5.10
CA ALA A 103 16.67 4.79 5.42
C ALA A 103 16.60 5.89 6.51
N ARG A 104 17.54 5.90 7.46
CA ARG A 104 17.65 6.96 8.48
C ARG A 104 18.14 8.29 7.92
N GLU A 105 19.11 8.31 7.01
CA GLU A 105 19.51 9.56 6.34
C GLU A 105 18.40 10.11 5.44
N LEU A 106 17.63 9.25 4.77
CA LEU A 106 16.44 9.67 4.02
C LEU A 106 15.37 10.26 4.96
N TRP A 107 15.15 9.67 6.13
CA TRP A 107 14.28 10.23 7.17
C TRP A 107 14.75 11.62 7.65
N GLN A 108 16.03 11.77 7.96
CA GLN A 108 16.62 13.04 8.37
C GLN A 108 16.50 14.10 7.27
N LYS A 109 16.68 13.74 6.00
CA LYS A 109 16.43 14.62 4.85
C LYS A 109 14.96 15.01 4.69
N GLN A 110 14.03 14.11 5.02
CA GLN A 110 12.59 14.32 4.85
C GLN A 110 11.93 15.11 6.00
N PHE A 111 12.44 15.00 7.23
CA PHE A 111 11.78 15.54 8.43
C PHE A 111 12.62 16.54 9.25
N HIS A 112 13.95 16.58 9.07
CA HIS A 112 14.87 17.38 9.90
C HIS A 112 15.79 18.31 9.11
N SER A 113 15.77 18.27 7.77
CA SER A 113 16.48 19.27 6.96
C SER A 113 15.80 20.63 7.11
N PRO A 114 16.55 21.74 7.31
CA PRO A 114 15.97 23.06 7.44
C PRO A 114 15.22 23.44 6.16
N GLU A 115 14.05 24.05 6.30
CA GLU A 115 13.40 24.70 5.16
C GLU A 115 14.31 25.83 4.69
N VAL A 116 14.90 25.67 3.50
CA VAL A 116 15.57 26.77 2.81
C VAL A 116 14.50 27.84 2.57
N GLU A 117 14.65 28.98 3.26
CA GLU A 117 13.77 30.12 3.05
C GLU A 117 13.88 30.54 1.59
N SER A 118 12.76 30.44 0.86
CA SER A 118 12.72 30.77 -0.56
C SER A 118 12.71 32.28 -0.70
N ASP A 119 13.90 32.85 -0.89
CA ASP A 119 14.17 34.27 -0.94
C ASP A 119 13.33 35.03 -2.00
N LYS A 120 13.19 36.34 -1.78
CA LYS A 120 12.13 37.15 -2.40
C LYS A 120 12.51 37.71 -3.77
N GLU A 121 11.88 37.20 -4.82
CA GLU A 121 11.60 37.90 -6.09
C GLU A 121 10.50 37.10 -6.85
N SER A 122 9.58 37.66 -7.65
CA SER A 122 9.41 39.01 -8.18
C SER A 122 7.93 39.47 -8.06
N ALA A 123 7.67 40.73 -8.42
CA ALA A 123 6.42 41.45 -8.15
C ALA A 123 5.17 41.08 -9.01
N ALA A 124 4.03 41.66 -8.60
CA ALA A 124 2.76 41.86 -9.33
C ALA A 124 2.00 40.63 -9.88
N GLY A 125 0.78 40.40 -9.37
CA GLY A 125 -0.25 39.54 -9.99
C GLY A 125 -0.54 38.19 -9.32
N LYS A 126 0.25 37.77 -8.32
CA LYS A 126 0.24 36.38 -7.80
C LYS A 126 -0.58 36.13 -6.52
N TYR A 127 -1.29 37.13 -5.97
CA TYR A 127 -1.77 37.12 -4.57
C TYR A 127 -2.65 35.92 -4.17
N VAL A 128 -3.67 35.55 -4.96
CA VAL A 128 -4.54 34.40 -4.65
C VAL A 128 -3.74 33.09 -4.68
N LYS A 129 -3.02 32.84 -5.78
CA LYS A 129 -2.22 31.63 -5.97
C LYS A 129 -1.08 31.49 -4.96
N LYS A 130 -0.60 32.61 -4.37
CA LYS A 130 0.35 32.60 -3.26
C LYS A 130 -0.31 32.10 -1.97
N LEU A 131 -1.46 32.65 -1.59
CA LEU A 131 -2.20 32.27 -0.38
C LEU A 131 -2.61 30.78 -0.34
N ASP A 132 -3.00 30.22 -1.49
CA ASP A 132 -3.33 28.79 -1.58
C ASP A 132 -2.06 27.92 -1.48
N PHE A 133 -0.96 28.33 -2.13
CA PHE A 133 0.29 27.57 -2.15
C PHE A 133 1.04 27.63 -0.80
N GLU A 134 0.97 28.74 -0.08
CA GLU A 134 1.51 28.85 1.29
C GLU A 134 0.68 28.00 2.26
N ARG A 135 -0.65 28.01 2.15
CA ARG A 135 -1.54 27.15 2.96
C ARG A 135 -1.38 25.66 2.63
N GLU A 136 -1.09 25.33 1.38
CA GLU A 136 -0.73 23.96 0.98
C GLU A 136 0.66 23.56 1.52
N ARG A 137 1.66 24.45 1.45
CA ARG A 137 3.00 24.20 2.01
C ARG A 137 2.97 24.08 3.54
N GLU A 138 2.15 24.86 4.22
CA GLU A 138 1.95 24.82 5.66
C GLU A 138 1.18 23.57 6.12
N SER A 139 0.11 23.19 5.44
CA SER A 139 -0.59 21.93 5.74
C SER A 139 0.24 20.68 5.42
N ARG A 140 1.19 20.77 4.49
CA ARG A 140 2.21 19.73 4.27
C ARG A 140 3.28 19.65 5.37
N LYS A 141 3.37 20.59 6.32
CA LYS A 141 4.40 20.53 7.38
C LYS A 141 4.20 19.28 8.27
N PRO A 142 5.25 18.46 8.48
CA PRO A 142 5.14 17.24 9.28
C PRO A 142 4.77 17.53 10.74
N ARG A 143 3.59 17.07 11.19
CA ARG A 143 3.15 17.22 12.59
C ARG A 143 3.65 16.02 13.41
N PRO A 144 4.45 16.20 14.48
CA PRO A 144 5.00 15.08 15.25
C PRO A 144 3.90 14.30 15.99
N ILE A 145 4.05 12.98 16.04
CA ILE A 145 3.12 12.04 16.67
C ILE A 145 3.89 11.23 17.75
N PRO A 146 3.81 11.60 19.03
CA PRO A 146 4.54 10.90 20.08
C PRO A 146 3.99 9.47 20.31
N GLY A 147 4.86 8.58 20.79
CA GLY A 147 4.49 7.21 21.19
C GLY A 147 4.32 6.20 20.06
N LEU A 148 4.79 6.50 18.84
CA LEU A 148 4.87 5.54 17.72
C LEU A 148 6.30 5.51 17.18
N GLY A 149 6.85 4.31 16.99
CA GLY A 149 8.21 4.13 16.47
C GLY A 149 9.30 4.57 17.45
N GLU A 150 10.41 5.08 16.90
CA GLU A 150 11.33 6.01 17.57
C GLU A 150 10.89 7.47 17.34
N GLU A 151 10.48 7.77 16.11
CA GLU A 151 9.89 9.05 15.70
C GLU A 151 8.68 8.76 14.79
N ALA A 152 7.69 9.64 14.78
CA ALA A 152 6.59 9.57 13.83
C ALA A 152 6.05 10.96 13.47
N TYR A 153 5.61 11.12 12.23
CA TYR A 153 5.06 12.37 11.71
C TYR A 153 3.81 12.13 10.87
N TRP A 154 2.78 12.94 11.09
CA TRP A 154 1.65 13.06 10.18
C TRP A 154 1.90 14.17 9.17
N VAL A 155 1.93 13.83 7.89
CA VAL A 155 1.91 14.80 6.79
C VAL A 155 0.47 14.89 6.28
N ALA A 156 -0.15 16.05 6.41
CA ALA A 156 -1.49 16.28 5.89
C ALA A 156 -1.47 16.62 4.39
N SER A 157 -2.49 16.17 3.69
CA SER A 157 -2.82 16.54 2.31
C SER A 157 -4.30 16.25 2.09
N PRO A 158 -5.06 17.09 1.36
CA PRO A 158 -6.47 16.83 1.08
C PRO A 158 -6.70 15.39 0.56
N VAL A 159 -5.88 14.98 -0.42
CA VAL A 159 -6.00 13.69 -1.11
C VAL A 159 -5.06 12.62 -0.54
N ALA A 160 -3.83 12.99 -0.15
CA ALA A 160 -2.71 12.04 0.00
C ALA A 160 -2.09 11.97 1.41
N SER A 161 -2.81 12.37 2.46
CA SER A 161 -2.34 12.31 3.85
C SER A 161 -1.68 10.98 4.22
N ALA A 162 -0.63 11.04 5.05
CA ALA A 162 0.08 9.86 5.50
C ALA A 162 0.67 10.03 6.90
N LEU A 163 0.68 8.92 7.65
CA LEU A 163 1.49 8.74 8.84
C LEU A 163 2.81 8.09 8.45
N TYR A 164 3.93 8.72 8.79
CA TYR A 164 5.27 8.17 8.68
C TYR A 164 5.77 7.76 10.07
N VAL A 165 6.47 6.63 10.18
CA VAL A 165 6.96 6.08 11.46
C VAL A 165 8.35 5.47 11.29
N LEU A 166 9.36 6.01 11.96
CA LEU A 166 10.73 5.50 11.99
C LEU A 166 10.86 4.36 13.01
N LYS A 167 11.59 3.30 12.65
CA LYS A 167 12.01 2.25 13.59
C LYS A 167 13.34 1.64 13.14
N ARG A 168 14.43 1.87 13.87
CA ARG A 168 15.80 1.43 13.50
C ARG A 168 16.14 1.91 12.07
N GLU A 169 16.71 1.05 11.22
CA GLU A 169 17.09 1.37 9.83
C GLU A 169 15.98 1.11 8.80
N MET A 170 14.75 1.42 9.20
CA MET A 170 13.56 1.35 8.34
C MET A 170 12.49 2.35 8.80
N PHE A 171 11.61 2.74 7.88
CA PHE A 171 10.42 3.51 8.21
C PHE A 171 9.19 3.03 7.44
N LEU A 172 8.03 3.16 8.09
CA LEU A 172 6.72 2.91 7.52
C LEU A 172 6.12 4.21 6.98
N ARG A 173 5.36 4.12 5.89
CA ARG A 173 4.42 5.15 5.41
C ARG A 173 3.05 4.52 5.27
N ILE A 174 2.07 5.00 6.02
CA ILE A 174 0.69 4.49 6.03
C ILE A 174 -0.27 5.59 5.56
N SER A 175 -1.01 5.33 4.48
CA SER A 175 -2.13 6.15 4.02
C SER A 175 -3.43 5.36 4.07
N VAL A 176 -4.47 5.97 4.64
CA VAL A 176 -5.87 5.59 4.45
C VAL A 176 -6.44 6.47 3.33
N GLY A 177 -7.34 5.91 2.51
CA GLY A 177 -8.09 6.67 1.51
C GLY A 177 -8.80 7.91 2.07
N SER A 178 -9.19 8.84 1.20
CA SER A 178 -9.62 10.20 1.57
C SER A 178 -11.05 10.31 2.14
N ALA A 179 -11.56 9.28 2.84
CA ALA A 179 -12.85 9.34 3.52
C ALA A 179 -12.79 10.12 4.84
N GLY A 180 -13.77 11.00 5.05
CA GLY A 180 -14.05 11.62 6.35
C GLY A 180 -13.02 12.65 6.82
N GLN A 181 -13.14 13.04 8.09
CA GLN A 181 -12.29 14.06 8.70
C GLN A 181 -10.82 13.62 8.81
N GLU A 182 -9.90 14.58 8.74
CA GLU A 182 -8.46 14.34 8.89
C GLU A 182 -8.10 13.68 10.23
N SER A 183 -8.75 14.10 11.32
CA SER A 183 -8.63 13.49 12.65
C SER A 183 -8.93 11.99 12.64
N ALA A 184 -10.03 11.58 12.01
CA ALA A 184 -10.40 10.18 11.87
C ALA A 184 -9.42 9.40 10.98
N ARG A 185 -8.93 9.99 9.88
CA ARG A 185 -7.87 9.39 9.05
C ARG A 185 -6.56 9.23 9.83
N MET A 186 -6.22 10.19 10.70
CA MET A 186 -5.04 10.13 11.56
C MET A 186 -5.15 9.02 12.61
N GLU A 187 -6.24 8.93 13.38
CA GLU A 187 -6.39 7.90 14.41
C GLU A 187 -6.43 6.48 13.81
N LYS A 188 -7.11 6.30 12.67
CA LYS A 188 -7.05 5.03 11.92
C LYS A 188 -5.62 4.69 11.49
N SER A 189 -4.85 5.67 11.00
CA SER A 189 -3.45 5.46 10.62
C SER A 189 -2.56 5.15 11.83
N LYS A 190 -2.80 5.77 12.98
CA LYS A 190 -2.13 5.44 14.26
C LYS A 190 -2.47 4.03 14.73
N ALA A 191 -3.71 3.57 14.57
CA ALA A 191 -4.11 2.20 14.89
C ALA A 191 -3.41 1.19 13.97
N LEU A 192 -3.39 1.43 12.66
CA LEU A 192 -2.67 0.62 11.67
C LEU A 192 -1.15 0.59 11.96
N ALA A 193 -0.54 1.72 12.34
CA ALA A 193 0.86 1.75 12.77
C ALA A 193 1.12 0.89 14.02
N ARG A 194 0.21 0.89 15.00
CA ARG A 194 0.32 0.03 16.20
C ARG A 194 0.16 -1.46 15.89
N ALA A 195 -0.60 -1.82 14.84
CA ALA A 195 -0.66 -3.19 14.33
C ALA A 195 0.66 -3.56 13.63
N ALA A 196 1.09 -2.78 12.64
CA ALA A 196 2.32 -3.02 11.88
C ALA A 196 3.59 -3.09 12.75
N LEU A 197 3.70 -2.22 13.78
CA LEU A 197 4.80 -2.24 14.74
C LEU A 197 4.81 -3.45 15.70
N LYS A 198 3.78 -4.31 15.71
CA LYS A 198 3.85 -5.63 16.37
C LYS A 198 4.53 -6.61 15.44
N HIS A 199 3.98 -6.78 14.23
CA HIS A 199 4.48 -7.73 13.24
C HIS A 199 5.94 -7.45 12.84
N LEU A 200 6.32 -6.18 12.73
CA LEU A 200 7.69 -5.76 12.44
C LEU A 200 8.73 -6.21 13.49
N ARG A 201 8.32 -6.52 14.73
CA ARG A 201 9.20 -7.06 15.80
C ARG A 201 9.32 -8.59 15.77
N LEU A 202 8.51 -9.27 14.95
CA LEU A 202 8.50 -10.73 14.82
C LEU A 202 9.36 -11.23 13.64
N VAL A 203 9.99 -10.32 12.91
CA VAL A 203 10.82 -10.59 11.72
C VAL A 203 12.33 -10.65 12.05
N GLU A 204 12.69 -10.37 13.31
CA GLU A 204 14.07 -10.37 13.83
C GLU A 204 14.72 -11.77 13.75
#